data_AF-A0A410QBT4-F1
#
_entry.id   AF-A0A410QBT4-F1
#
_cell.length_a   1.000
_cell.length_b   1.000
_cell.length_c   1.000
_cell.angle_alpha   90.00
_cell.angle_beta   90.00
_cell.angle_gamma   90.00
#
_symmetry.space_group_name_H-M   'P 1'
#
loop_
_entity.id
_entity.type
_entity.pdbx_description
1 polymer ?
#
loop_
_entity_poly.entity_id
_entity_poly.type
_entity_poly.pdbx_seq_one_letter_code
_entity_poly.pdbx_strand_id
1 'polypeptide(L)'
;MDQKVVWELSEEDSNEIQDLFERKIALENLVKIVDLKDSDIYEKLLKDYGKTIREFEDWWKTKSSEYKWEGSNWWVDFTKNQVLTKV
;
A
#
# COMPACT_ATOMS: atom_id res chain seq x y z
N MET A 1 1.49 1.10 -23.51
CA MET A 1 0.74 1.77 -22.44
C MET A 1 1.68 2.81 -21.90
N ASP A 2 1.32 4.08 -22.04
CA ASP A 2 2.19 5.18 -21.64
C ASP A 2 2.01 5.43 -20.13
N GLN A 3 3.13 5.65 -19.46
CA GLN A 3 3.21 5.93 -18.02
C GLN A 3 3.98 7.22 -17.81
N LYS A 4 3.58 7.98 -16.78
CA LYS A 4 4.22 9.24 -16.42
C LYS A 4 4.69 9.16 -14.96
N VAL A 5 5.92 9.61 -14.71
CA VAL A 5 6.42 9.83 -13.35
C VAL A 5 5.77 11.09 -12.81
N VAL A 6 5.07 10.96 -11.68
CA VAL A 6 4.41 12.08 -11.00
C VAL A 6 5.23 12.58 -9.81
N TRP A 7 6.10 11.74 -9.25
CA TRP A 7 6.93 12.08 -8.10
C TRP A 7 8.12 11.14 -7.91
N GLU A 8 9.18 11.66 -7.27
CA GLU A 8 10.32 10.89 -6.77
C GLU A 8 10.24 10.84 -5.24
N LEU A 9 10.15 9.64 -4.68
CA LEU A 9 10.08 9.40 -3.24
C LEU A 9 11.45 9.52 -2.60
N SER A 10 11.48 10.02 -1.36
CA SER A 10 12.63 9.83 -0.49
C SER A 10 12.79 8.34 -0.15
N GLU A 11 13.98 7.94 0.32
CA GLU A 11 14.17 6.56 0.80
C GLU A 11 13.25 6.24 1.97
N GLU A 12 13.01 7.20 2.87
CA GLU A 12 12.09 7.06 4.00
C GLU A 12 10.65 6.79 3.53
N ASP A 13 10.15 7.62 2.61
CA ASP A 13 8.79 7.48 2.07
C ASP A 13 8.63 6.18 1.27
N SER A 14 9.67 5.78 0.52
CA SER A 14 9.67 4.52 -0.22
C SER A 14 9.64 3.31 0.71
N ASN A 15 10.46 3.32 1.76
CA ASN A 15 10.48 2.25 2.76
C ASN A 15 9.15 2.16 3.52
N GLU A 16 8.54 3.30 3.87
CA GLU A 16 7.25 3.36 4.56
C GLU A 16 6.14 2.69 3.73
N ILE A 17 5.97 3.09 2.47
CA ILE A 17 4.93 2.51 1.62
C ILE A 17 5.24 1.07 1.20
N GLN A 18 6.52 0.70 1.13
CA GLN A 18 6.93 -0.68 0.89
C GLN A 18 6.54 -1.59 2.06
N ASP A 19 6.81 -1.19 3.31
CA ASP A 19 6.44 -1.98 4.50
C ASP A 19 4.91 -2.17 4.59
N LEU A 20 4.14 -1.10 4.35
CA LEU A 20 2.68 -1.19 4.31
C LEU A 20 2.18 -2.12 3.20
N PHE A 21 2.79 -2.05 2.01
CA PHE A 21 2.45 -2.93 0.88
C PHE A 21 2.76 -4.39 1.18
N GLU A 22 3.97 -4.70 1.65
CA GLU A 22 4.41 -6.05 1.99
C GLU A 22 3.53 -6.64 3.10
N ARG A 23 3.23 -5.86 4.14
CA ARG A 23 2.33 -6.26 5.23
C ARG A 23 0.92 -6.55 4.72
N LYS A 24 0.37 -5.71 3.84
CA LYS A 24 -0.92 -5.94 3.19
C LYS A 24 -0.93 -7.27 2.43
N ILE A 25 0.09 -7.52 1.59
CA ILE A 25 0.21 -8.76 0.82
C ILE A 25 0.35 -9.98 1.73
N ALA A 26 1.13 -9.88 2.81
CA ALA A 26 1.29 -10.95 3.78
C ALA A 26 -0.05 -11.31 4.45
N LEU A 27 -0.80 -10.31 4.90
CA LEU A 27 -2.12 -10.51 5.51
C LEU A 27 -3.13 -11.08 4.52
N GLU A 28 -3.17 -10.60 3.27
CA GLU A 28 -4.02 -11.17 2.21
C GLU A 28 -3.72 -12.64 1.93
N ASN A 29 -2.43 -13.02 1.97
CA ASN A 29 -2.03 -14.41 1.80
C ASN A 29 -2.36 -15.26 3.03
N LEU A 30 -2.24 -14.71 4.24
CA LEU A 30 -2.65 -15.39 5.47
C LEU A 30 -4.16 -15.66 5.50
N VAL A 31 -4.99 -14.71 5.04
CA VAL A 31 -6.45 -14.89 4.95
C VAL A 31 -6.83 -16.09 4.08
N LYS A 32 -6.03 -16.41 3.05
CA LYS A 32 -6.29 -17.54 2.16
C LYS A 32 -6.00 -18.90 2.78
N ILE A 33 -5.14 -18.96 3.81
CA ILE A 33 -4.66 -20.22 4.38
C ILE A 33 -5.14 -20.48 5.82
N VAL A 34 -5.66 -19.46 6.50
CA VAL A 34 -6.15 -19.60 7.88
C VAL A 34 -7.43 -20.45 7.92
N ASP A 35 -7.53 -21.36 8.89
CA ASP A 35 -8.77 -22.10 9.14
C ASP A 35 -9.80 -21.19 9.82
N LEU A 36 -10.97 -21.03 9.19
CA LEU A 36 -12.07 -20.21 9.70
C LEU A 36 -12.68 -20.75 11.01
N LYS A 37 -12.34 -21.99 11.41
CA LYS A 37 -12.78 -22.58 12.67
C LYS A 37 -12.06 -22.00 13.89
N ASP A 38 -10.92 -21.33 13.69
CA ASP A 38 -10.24 -20.57 14.75
C ASP A 38 -10.72 -19.11 14.72
N SER A 39 -11.84 -18.85 15.40
CA SER A 39 -12.49 -17.53 15.40
C SER A 39 -11.58 -16.42 15.93
N ASP A 40 -10.73 -16.73 16.92
CA ASP A 40 -9.88 -15.76 17.59
C ASP A 40 -8.71 -15.33 16.68
N ILE A 41 -8.10 -16.28 15.97
CA ILE A 41 -7.06 -15.97 14.99
C ILE A 41 -7.66 -15.23 13.80
N TYR A 42 -8.83 -15.65 13.31
CA TYR A 42 -9.50 -15.00 12.20
C TYR A 42 -9.89 -13.55 12.53
N GLU A 43 -10.44 -13.29 13.71
CA GLU A 43 -10.80 -11.93 14.15
C GLU A 43 -9.57 -11.02 14.26
N LYS A 44 -8.47 -11.51 14.85
CA LYS A 44 -7.21 -10.76 14.91
C LYS A 44 -6.67 -10.44 13.52
N LEU A 45 -6.69 -11.42 12.62
CA LEU A 45 -6.24 -11.24 11.25
C LEU A 45 -7.07 -10.18 10.51
N LEU A 46 -8.39 -10.23 10.64
CA LEU A 46 -9.27 -9.21 10.05
C LEU A 46 -9.02 -7.82 10.63
N LYS A 47 -8.81 -7.72 11.94
CA LYS A 47 -8.51 -6.44 12.61
C LYS A 47 -7.19 -5.86 12.12
N ASP A 48 -6.15 -6.68 12.03
CA ASP A 48 -4.83 -6.25 11.56
C ASP A 48 -4.87 -5.88 10.09
N TYR A 49 -5.53 -6.67 9.25
CA TYR A 49 -5.74 -6.35 7.84
C TYR A 49 -6.50 -5.04 7.66
N GLY A 50 -7.60 -4.84 8.40
CA GLY A 50 -8.38 -3.60 8.35
C GLY A 50 -7.57 -2.37 8.78
N LYS A 51 -6.66 -2.52 9.77
CA LYS A 51 -5.74 -1.46 10.17
C LYS A 51 -4.72 -1.16 9.06
N THR A 52 -4.05 -2.18 8.53
CA THR A 52 -3.04 -2.01 7.49
C THR A 52 -3.61 -1.41 6.21
N ILE A 53 -4.81 -1.79 5.79
CA ILE A 53 -5.48 -1.16 4.64
C ILE A 53 -5.70 0.33 4.88
N ARG A 54 -6.16 0.74 6.06
CA ARG A 54 -6.36 2.16 6.36
C ARG A 54 -5.05 2.93 6.32
N GLU A 55 -4.00 2.41 6.96
CA GLU A 55 -2.67 3.03 6.96
C GLU A 55 -2.12 3.16 5.54
N PHE A 56 -2.27 2.12 4.70
CA PHE A 56 -1.87 2.15 3.29
C PHE A 56 -2.62 3.21 2.47
N GLU A 57 -3.95 3.28 2.59
CA GLU A 57 -4.77 4.28 1.88
C GLU A 57 -4.51 5.71 2.40
N ASP A 58 -4.33 5.87 3.70
CA ASP A 58 -4.03 7.16 4.32
C ASP A 58 -2.66 7.68 3.87
N TRP A 59 -1.67 6.79 3.69
CA TRP A 59 -0.37 7.17 3.13
C TRP A 59 -0.53 7.75 1.72
N TRP A 60 -1.24 7.05 0.83
CA TRP A 60 -1.49 7.50 -0.54
C TRP A 60 -2.17 8.86 -0.55
N LYS A 61 -3.25 9.01 0.24
CA LYS A 61 -4.02 10.24 0.33
C LYS A 61 -3.20 11.42 0.87
N THR A 62 -2.37 11.16 1.88
CA THR A 62 -1.54 12.19 2.53
C THR A 62 -0.47 12.68 1.56
N LYS A 63 0.33 11.77 1.00
CA LYS A 63 1.44 12.12 0.10
C LYS A 63 0.95 12.73 -1.21
N SER A 64 -0.12 12.19 -1.81
CA SER A 64 -0.68 12.77 -3.03
C SER A 64 -1.24 14.17 -2.80
N SER A 65 -1.83 14.44 -1.64
CA SER A 65 -2.36 15.76 -1.29
C SER A 65 -1.25 16.76 -0.94
N GLU A 66 -0.23 16.33 -0.20
CA GLU A 66 0.92 17.17 0.19
C GLU A 66 1.69 17.66 -1.04
N TYR A 67 2.01 16.74 -1.94
CA TYR A 67 2.80 17.02 -3.15
C TYR A 67 1.94 17.31 -4.40
N LYS A 68 0.61 17.32 -4.25
CA LYS A 68 -0.37 17.62 -5.32
C LYS A 68 -0.12 16.78 -6.58
N TRP A 69 0.00 15.46 -6.41
CA TRP A 69 0.21 14.55 -7.53
C TRP A 69 -0.91 14.68 -8.55
N GLU A 70 -0.54 14.71 -9.82
CA GLU A 70 -1.49 14.72 -10.92
C GLU A 70 -2.03 13.31 -11.23
N GLY A 71 -3.23 13.24 -11.79
CA GLY A 71 -3.82 11.99 -12.24
C GLY A 71 -4.53 11.20 -11.13
N SER A 72 -4.65 9.89 -11.35
CA SER A 72 -5.29 8.93 -10.44
C SER A 72 -4.70 7.54 -10.69
N ASN A 73 -5.07 6.54 -9.88
CA ASN A 73 -4.56 5.18 -10.02
C ASN A 73 -3.02 5.12 -10.03
N TRP A 74 -2.40 5.72 -9.03
CA TRP A 74 -0.95 5.73 -8.88
C TRP A 74 -0.41 4.37 -8.47
N TRP A 75 0.85 4.10 -8.80
CA TRP A 75 1.62 2.99 -8.26
C TRP A 75 3.07 3.40 -8.04
N VAL A 76 3.77 2.69 -7.15
CA VAL A 76 5.19 2.90 -6.89
C VAL A 76 6.03 1.93 -7.72
N ASP A 77 7.05 2.44 -8.39
CA ASP A 77 8.22 1.67 -8.81
C ASP A 77 9.26 1.74 -7.68
N PHE A 78 9.29 0.69 -6.85
CA PHE A 78 10.22 0.57 -5.72
C PHE A 78 11.69 0.43 -6.16
N THR A 79 11.96 0.07 -7.41
CA THR A 79 13.35 -0.01 -7.90
C THR A 79 13.93 1.39 -8.13
N LYS A 80 13.06 2.33 -8.51
CA LYS A 80 13.45 3.72 -8.80
C LYS A 80 12.97 4.72 -7.76
N ASN A 81 12.24 4.28 -6.74
CA ASN A 81 11.54 5.12 -5.78
C ASN A 81 10.67 6.19 -6.48
N GLN A 82 9.91 5.78 -7.49
CA GLN A 82 9.09 6.69 -8.30
C GLN A 82 7.62 6.37 -8.18
N VAL A 83 6.80 7.40 -8.07
CA VAL A 83 5.35 7.27 -8.22
C VAL A 83 4.99 7.52 -9.67
N LEU A 84 4.21 6.62 -10.25
CA LEU A 84 3.77 6.69 -11.63
C LEU A 84 2.25 6.73 -11.72
N THR A 85 1.75 7.30 -12.81
CA THR A 85 0.34 7.24 -13.21
C THR A 85 0.25 6.81 -14.67
N LYS A 86 -0.92 6.29 -15.04
CA LYS A 86 -1.22 5.93 -16.43
C LYS A 86 -1.70 7.18 -17.17
N VAL A 87 -1.21 7.35 -18.39
CA VAL A 87 -1.63 8.43 -19.31
C VAL A 87 -2.72 7.93 -20.25
#